data_AF-A0A661B121-F1
#
_entry.id   AF-A0A661B121-F1
#
_cell.length_a   1.000
_cell.length_b   1.000
_cell.length_c   1.000
_cell.angle_alpha   90.00
_cell.angle_beta   90.00
_cell.angle_gamma   90.00
#
_symmetry.space_group_name_H-M   'P 1'
#
loop_
_entity.id
_entity.type
_entity.pdbx_description
1 polymer ?
#
loop_
_entity_poly.entity_id
_entity_poly.type
_entity_poly.pdbx_seq_one_letter_code
_entity_poly.pdbx_strand_id
1 'polypeptide(L)'
;HGNIFRNRCTVCGQKEHDERSDFSEPNELPICGKCGSPARVDVVWFGEQLPERELSASLAAAESCDVFISAGTSALVYPAAHFPELAKRTGATLIEVNLEPTHLTQIADFSFLGKTGEILPELVG
;
A
#
# COMPACT_ATOMS: atom_id res chain seq x y z
N HIS A 1 0.38 -1.25 -3.20
CA HIS A 1 1.19 -2.33 -3.82
C HIS A 1 0.49 -2.97 -5.02
N GLY A 2 -0.06 -2.16 -5.94
CA GLY A 2 -0.85 -2.67 -7.06
C GLY A 2 -2.33 -2.93 -6.69
N ASN A 3 -3.01 -3.75 -7.49
CA ASN A 3 -4.44 -4.04 -7.41
C ASN A 3 -4.69 -5.52 -7.73
N ILE A 4 -5.38 -6.24 -6.84
CA ILE A 4 -5.69 -7.66 -6.98
C ILE A 4 -6.74 -7.95 -8.06
N PHE A 5 -7.62 -7.00 -8.36
CA PHE A 5 -8.69 -7.11 -9.37
C PHE A 5 -8.21 -6.68 -10.76
N ARG A 6 -6.91 -6.69 -11.00
CA ARG A 6 -6.31 -6.24 -12.26
C ARG A 6 -5.18 -7.16 -12.64
N ASN A 7 -5.12 -7.56 -13.90
CA ASN A 7 -3.96 -8.21 -14.48
C ASN A 7 -3.08 -7.20 -15.23
N ARG A 8 -1.78 -7.48 -15.30
CA ARG A 8 -0.77 -6.76 -16.07
C ARG A 8 -0.03 -7.74 -16.96
N CYS A 9 0.02 -7.45 -18.25
CA CYS A 9 0.84 -8.18 -19.21
C CYS A 9 2.33 -8.05 -18.85
N THR A 10 3.07 -9.17 -18.91
CA THR A 10 4.50 -9.20 -18.60
C THR A 10 5.39 -8.60 -19.70
N VAL A 11 4.83 -8.42 -20.91
CA VAL A 11 5.57 -7.92 -22.07
C VAL A 11 5.17 -6.49 -22.40
N CYS A 12 3.91 -6.24 -22.73
CA CYS A 12 3.46 -4.92 -23.18
C CYS A 12 2.94 -4.01 -22.05
N GLY A 13 2.84 -4.53 -20.82
CA GLY A 13 2.37 -3.78 -19.66
C GLY A 13 0.88 -3.42 -19.66
N GLN A 14 0.11 -3.88 -20.65
CA GLN A 14 -1.35 -3.68 -20.72
C GLN A 14 -1.99 -4.16 -19.42
N LYS A 15 -2.84 -3.31 -18.84
CA LYS A 15 -3.57 -3.60 -17.62
C LYS A 15 -5.05 -3.80 -17.93
N GLU A 16 -5.63 -4.88 -17.43
CA GLU A 16 -7.01 -5.29 -17.70
C GLU A 16 -7.67 -5.67 -16.37
N HIS A 17 -8.90 -5.21 -16.15
CA HIS A 17 -9.67 -5.57 -14.96
C HIS A 17 -10.00 -7.06 -15.02
N ASP A 18 -9.92 -7.73 -13.88
CA ASP A 18 -10.20 -9.15 -13.75
C ASP A 18 -11.10 -9.39 -12.55
N GLU A 19 -12.38 -9.60 -12.81
CA GLU A 19 -13.40 -9.93 -11.81
C GLU A 19 -13.59 -11.43 -11.64
N ARG A 20 -12.72 -12.26 -12.21
CA ARG A 20 -12.84 -13.72 -12.05
C ARG A 20 -12.80 -14.05 -10.57
N SER A 21 -13.96 -14.46 -10.06
CA SER A 21 -14.17 -14.96 -8.70
C SER A 21 -13.89 -16.46 -8.58
N ASP A 22 -13.76 -17.13 -9.72
CA ASP A 22 -13.59 -18.57 -9.82
C ASP A 22 -12.20 -18.91 -10.37
N PHE A 23 -11.36 -19.42 -9.47
CA PHE A 23 -10.02 -19.95 -9.78
C PHE A 23 -10.01 -21.49 -9.71
N SER A 24 -11.18 -22.14 -9.80
CA SER A 24 -11.31 -23.60 -9.68
C SER A 24 -10.61 -24.38 -10.79
N GLU A 25 -10.32 -23.74 -11.92
CA GLU A 25 -9.53 -24.29 -13.02
C GLU A 25 -8.08 -23.74 -12.97
N PRO A 26 -7.14 -24.43 -12.30
CA PRO A 26 -5.83 -23.87 -11.93
C PRO A 26 -4.88 -23.67 -13.11
N ASN A 27 -5.25 -24.15 -14.31
CA ASN A 27 -4.34 -24.32 -15.44
C ASN A 27 -4.43 -23.22 -16.50
N GLU A 28 -5.33 -22.25 -16.39
CA GLU A 28 -5.41 -21.14 -17.34
C GLU A 28 -4.77 -19.86 -16.78
N LEU A 29 -3.49 -19.68 -17.11
CA LEU A 29 -2.80 -18.42 -16.86
C LEU A 29 -3.48 -17.28 -17.64
N PRO A 30 -3.64 -16.08 -17.05
CA PRO A 30 -4.21 -14.96 -17.76
C PRO A 30 -3.34 -14.61 -18.97
N ILE A 31 -3.98 -14.37 -20.11
CA ILE A 31 -3.34 -13.95 -21.35
C ILE A 31 -3.76 -12.51 -21.65
N CYS A 32 -2.82 -11.70 -22.13
CA CYS A 32 -3.09 -10.32 -22.52
C CYS A 32 -3.98 -10.26 -23.77
N GLY A 33 -5.14 -9.61 -23.67
CA GLY A 33 -6.05 -9.43 -24.82
C GLY A 33 -5.45 -8.59 -25.96
N LYS A 34 -4.40 -7.81 -25.69
CA LYS A 34 -3.73 -6.94 -26.68
C LYS A 34 -2.62 -7.63 -27.48
N CYS A 35 -1.78 -8.45 -26.84
CA CYS A 35 -0.58 -9.01 -27.47
C CYS A 35 -0.43 -10.53 -27.34
N GLY A 36 -1.37 -11.21 -26.68
CA GLY A 36 -1.35 -12.67 -26.52
C GLY A 36 -0.26 -13.21 -25.59
N SER A 37 0.57 -12.36 -24.99
CA SER A 37 1.60 -12.78 -24.03
C SER A 37 0.98 -13.07 -22.65
N PRO A 38 1.67 -13.84 -21.80
CA PRO A 38 1.23 -14.05 -20.42
C PRO A 38 1.01 -12.73 -19.66
N ALA A 39 -0.02 -12.73 -18.83
CA ALA A 39 -0.28 -11.71 -17.84
C ALA A 39 -0.24 -12.33 -16.45
N ARG A 40 -0.22 -11.47 -15.45
CA ARG A 40 -0.25 -11.84 -14.03
C ARG A 40 -1.03 -10.78 -13.27
N VAL A 41 -1.45 -11.10 -12.06
CA VAL A 41 -2.07 -10.12 -11.16
C VAL A 41 -1.13 -8.92 -10.99
N ASP A 42 -1.70 -7.72 -11.12
CA ASP A 42 -1.01 -6.43 -11.09
C ASP A 42 -0.72 -5.98 -9.66
N VAL A 43 -0.04 -6.84 -8.91
CA VAL A 43 0.51 -6.58 -7.58
C VAL A 43 2.02 -6.47 -7.66
N VAL A 44 2.60 -5.76 -6.69
CA VAL A 44 4.05 -5.67 -6.51
C VAL A 44 4.47 -6.81 -5.60
N TRP A 45 5.27 -7.74 -6.11
CA TRP A 45 5.84 -8.82 -5.31
C TRP A 45 7.10 -8.36 -4.57
N PHE A 46 7.49 -9.12 -3.55
CA PHE A 46 8.77 -8.91 -2.90
C PHE A 46 9.91 -9.00 -3.92
N GLY A 47 10.85 -8.05 -3.83
CA GLY A 47 11.96 -7.91 -4.78
C GLY A 47 11.60 -7.11 -6.04
N GLU A 48 10.33 -6.79 -6.29
CA GLU A 48 9.94 -5.88 -7.36
C GLU A 48 9.96 -4.43 -6.89
N GLN A 49 10.27 -3.53 -7.82
CA GLN A 49 10.16 -2.10 -7.57
C GLN A 49 8.69 -1.67 -7.53
N LEU A 50 8.38 -0.76 -6.62
CA LEU A 50 7.11 -0.04 -6.67
C LEU A 50 7.07 0.82 -7.95
N PRO A 51 5.87 1.03 -8.52
CA PRO A 51 5.68 2.02 -9.58
C PRO A 51 6.22 3.40 -9.17
N GLU A 52 7.14 3.94 -9.97
CA GLU A 52 7.90 5.15 -9.64
C GLU A 52 6.99 6.35 -9.39
N ARG A 53 6.00 6.58 -10.26
CA ARG A 53 5.06 7.69 -10.13
C ARG A 53 4.34 7.68 -8.79
N GLU A 54 3.81 6.53 -8.39
CA GLU A 54 3.07 6.35 -7.15
C GLU A 54 3.99 6.46 -5.92
N LEU A 55 5.22 5.95 -6.02
CA LEU A 55 6.23 6.11 -4.97
C LEU A 55 6.59 7.58 -4.77
N SER A 56 6.90 8.31 -5.85
CA SER A 56 7.24 9.74 -5.80
C SER A 56 6.08 10.58 -5.26
N ALA A 57 4.86 10.31 -5.71
CA ALA A 57 3.68 11.01 -5.19
C ALA A 57 3.46 10.74 -3.68
N SER A 58 3.69 9.51 -3.23
CA SER A 58 3.56 9.15 -1.81
C SER A 58 4.63 9.82 -0.95
N LEU A 59 5.87 9.88 -1.44
CA LEU A 59 6.97 10.58 -0.76
C LEU A 59 6.66 12.08 -0.63
N ALA A 60 6.28 12.74 -1.73
CA ALA A 60 5.94 14.16 -1.70
C ALA A 60 4.76 14.45 -0.75
N ALA A 61 3.74 13.59 -0.73
CA ALA A 61 2.62 13.72 0.19
C ALA A 61 3.05 13.53 1.66
N ALA A 62 3.92 12.57 1.94
CA ALA A 62 4.45 12.35 3.29
C ALA A 62 5.33 13.53 3.75
N GLU A 63 6.15 14.10 2.87
CA GLU A 63 7.01 15.24 3.20
C GLU A 63 6.24 16.53 3.51
N SER A 64 5.10 16.74 2.83
CA SER A 64 4.37 18.01 2.85
C SER A 64 3.11 18.02 3.71
N CYS A 65 2.74 16.91 4.35
CA CYS A 65 1.55 16.86 5.17
C CYS A 65 1.76 17.51 6.55
N ASP A 66 0.69 18.10 7.10
CA ASP A 66 0.68 18.60 8.48
C ASP A 66 0.43 17.48 9.49
N VAL A 67 -0.28 16.43 9.07
CA VAL A 67 -0.65 15.26 9.87
C VAL A 67 -0.44 13.99 9.04
N PHE A 68 0.19 12.97 9.63
CA PHE A 68 0.33 11.64 9.06
C PHE A 68 -0.31 10.61 10.00
N ILE A 69 -1.27 9.84 9.48
CA ILE A 69 -1.90 8.75 10.23
C ILE A 69 -1.39 7.41 9.68
N SER A 70 -0.62 6.69 10.48
CA SER A 70 -0.23 5.30 10.22
C SER A 70 -1.24 4.37 10.87
N ALA A 71 -2.01 3.63 10.07
CA ALA A 71 -3.13 2.84 10.57
C ALA A 71 -3.08 1.38 10.09
N GLY A 72 -3.16 0.43 11.01
CA GLY A 72 -3.33 -1.00 10.69
C GLY A 72 -2.15 -1.63 9.94
N THR A 73 -0.92 -1.28 10.32
CA THR A 73 0.31 -1.78 9.70
C THR A 73 1.35 -2.15 10.75
N SER A 74 2.15 -3.19 10.51
CA SER A 74 3.34 -3.49 11.33
C SER A 74 4.49 -2.52 11.07
N ALA A 75 4.40 -1.74 9.99
CA ALA A 75 5.42 -0.82 9.54
C ALA A 75 6.80 -1.48 9.28
N LEU A 76 6.83 -2.72 8.79
CA LEU A 76 8.10 -3.43 8.52
C LEU A 76 8.49 -3.45 7.04
N VAL A 77 7.54 -3.24 6.12
CA VAL A 77 7.76 -3.45 4.69
C VAL A 77 8.21 -2.17 4.01
N TYR A 78 9.45 -2.18 3.53
CA TYR A 78 10.04 -1.07 2.79
C TYR A 78 9.64 -1.08 1.30
N PRO A 79 9.51 0.10 0.67
CA PRO A 79 9.80 1.44 1.22
C PRO A 79 8.63 2.08 1.99
N ALA A 80 7.43 1.47 2.02
CA ALA A 80 6.25 2.09 2.62
C ALA A 80 6.41 2.42 4.12
N ALA A 81 7.15 1.59 4.86
CA ALA A 81 7.49 1.81 6.27
C ALA A 81 8.25 3.13 6.53
N HIS A 82 8.88 3.74 5.52
CA HIS A 82 9.64 4.97 5.67
C HIS A 82 8.77 6.24 5.72
N PHE A 83 7.58 6.21 5.13
CA PHE A 83 6.74 7.42 4.97
C PHE A 83 6.34 8.08 6.29
N PRO A 84 5.92 7.35 7.35
CA PRO A 84 5.56 7.97 8.61
C PRO A 84 6.74 8.68 9.28
N GLU A 85 7.94 8.07 9.22
CA GLU A 85 9.15 8.71 9.75
C GLU A 85 9.54 9.96 8.96
N LEU A 86 9.37 9.92 7.63
CA LEU A 86 9.66 11.06 6.76
C LEU A 86 8.77 12.24 7.12
N ALA A 87 7.46 12.01 7.24
CA ALA A 87 6.50 13.02 7.68
C ALA A 87 6.86 13.58 9.07
N LYS A 88 7.22 12.71 10.01
CA LYS A 88 7.63 13.15 11.35
C LYS A 88 8.86 14.05 11.31
N ARG A 89 9.86 13.71 10.48
CA ARG A 89 11.09 14.50 10.30
C ARG A 89 10.84 15.86 9.64
N THR A 90 9.83 15.98 8.79
CA THR A 90 9.44 17.26 8.17
C THR A 90 8.51 18.10 9.06
N GLY A 91 8.19 17.62 10.26
CA GLY A 91 7.45 18.36 11.28
C GLY A 91 5.96 18.02 11.36
N ALA A 92 5.48 17.02 10.61
CA ALA A 92 4.10 16.58 10.69
C ALA A 92 3.78 15.97 12.07
N THR A 93 2.52 16.11 12.49
CA THR A 93 1.98 15.33 13.62
C THR A 93 1.83 13.88 13.18
N LEU A 94 2.53 12.95 13.83
CA LEU A 94 2.44 11.53 13.54
C LEU A 94 1.49 10.84 14.51
N ILE A 95 0.44 10.23 13.97
CA ILE A 95 -0.55 9.45 14.71
C ILE A 95 -0.41 7.98 14.30
N GLU A 96 -0.26 7.10 15.27
CA GLU A 96 -0.33 5.65 15.08
C GLU A 96 -1.67 5.11 15.59
N VAL A 97 -2.34 4.28 14.80
CA VAL A 97 -3.53 3.51 15.21
C VAL A 97 -3.32 2.05 14.84
N ASN A 98 -3.03 1.21 15.83
CA ASN A 98 -2.72 -0.18 15.56
C ASN A 98 -3.13 -1.10 16.73
N LEU A 99 -3.31 -2.39 16.46
CA LEU A 99 -3.65 -3.37 17.49
C LEU A 99 -2.47 -3.68 18.43
N GLU A 100 -1.25 -3.48 17.95
CA GLU A 100 0.00 -3.73 18.67
C GLU A 100 0.98 -2.57 18.42
N PRO A 101 1.84 -2.22 19.38
CA PRO A 101 2.90 -1.24 19.17
C PRO A 101 3.81 -1.62 18.01
N THR A 102 4.30 -0.63 17.26
CA THR A 102 5.32 -0.81 16.22
C THR A 102 6.58 -0.01 16.56
N HIS A 103 7.57 -0.01 15.67
CA HIS A 103 8.72 0.88 15.81
C HIS A 103 8.33 2.37 15.75
N LEU A 104 7.15 2.70 15.18
CA LEU A 104 6.63 4.06 15.12
C LEU A 104 6.14 4.57 16.47
N THR A 105 5.72 3.68 17.38
CA THR A 105 5.14 4.05 18.69
C THR A 105 6.04 4.99 19.49
N GLN A 106 7.36 4.86 19.36
CA GLN A 106 8.32 5.69 20.08
C GLN A 106 8.47 7.11 19.51
N ILE A 107 8.12 7.31 18.24
CA ILE A 107 8.27 8.60 17.54
C ILE A 107 6.93 9.28 17.26
N ALA A 108 5.81 8.55 17.39
CA ALA A 108 4.48 9.09 17.20
C ALA A 108 4.14 10.11 18.29
N ASP A 109 3.45 11.19 17.92
CA ASP A 109 2.90 12.15 18.87
C ASP A 109 1.72 11.55 19.63
N PHE A 110 0.94 10.70 18.94
CA PHE A 110 -0.17 9.96 19.50
C PHE A 110 -0.12 8.51 19.02
N SER A 111 -0.28 7.56 19.93
CA SER A 111 -0.42 6.15 19.60
C SER A 111 -1.67 5.60 20.27
N PHE A 112 -2.60 5.10 19.46
CA PHE A 112 -3.86 4.52 19.90
C PHE A 112 -3.86 3.02 19.66
N LEU A 113 -3.97 2.27 20.76
CA LEU A 113 -4.02 0.82 20.72
C LEU A 113 -5.46 0.35 20.49
N GLY A 114 -5.73 -0.26 19.35
CA GLY A 114 -7.04 -0.83 19.04
C GLY A 114 -7.34 -0.96 17.56
N LYS A 115 -8.60 -1.28 17.25
CA LYS A 115 -9.02 -1.50 15.87
C LYS A 115 -9.15 -0.17 15.14
N THR A 116 -8.47 -0.06 14.01
CA THR A 116 -8.56 1.08 13.10
C THR A 116 -10.01 1.42 12.71
N GLY A 117 -10.85 0.41 12.48
CA GLY A 117 -12.25 0.60 12.09
C GLY A 117 -13.16 1.14 13.20
N GLU A 118 -12.71 1.12 14.46
CA GLU A 118 -13.44 1.69 15.61
C GLU A 118 -12.85 3.08 15.95
N ILE A 119 -11.53 3.21 15.96
CA ILE A 119 -10.84 4.43 16.40
C ILE A 119 -10.84 5.53 15.34
N LEU A 120 -10.59 5.22 14.06
CA LEU A 120 -10.50 6.28 13.04
C LEU A 120 -11.79 7.10 12.91
N PRO A 121 -13.00 6.51 12.90
CA PRO A 121 -14.24 7.28 12.90
C PRO A 121 -14.36 8.30 14.05
N GLU A 122 -13.82 8.00 15.23
CA GLU A 122 -13.81 8.94 16.37
C GLU A 122 -12.77 10.05 16.23
N LEU A 123 -11.66 9.77 15.51
CA LEU A 123 -10.57 10.74 15.30
C LEU A 123 -10.88 11.75 14.18
N VAL A 124 -11.61 11.33 13.14
CA VAL A 124 -11.88 12.17 11.95
C VAL A 124 -13.35 12.60 11.82
N GLY A 125 -14.20 12.18 12.76
CA GLY A 125 -15.66 12.38 12.77
C GLY A 125 -16.12 13.65 13.47
#